data_AF-A0A835YRY6-F1
#
_entry.id   AF-A0A835YRY6-F1
#
_cell.length_a   1.000
_cell.length_b   1.000
_cell.length_c   1.000
_cell.angle_alpha   90.00
_cell.angle_beta   90.00
_cell.angle_gamma   90.00
#
_symmetry.space_group_name_H-M   'P 1'
#
loop_
_entity.id
_entity.type
_entity.pdbx_description
1 polymer ?
#
loop_
_entity_poly.entity_id
_entity_poly.type
_entity_poly.pdbx_seq_one_letter_code
_entity_poly.pdbx_strand_id
1 'polypeptide(L)'
;MDEFLNFIGASKGDPRRQQNAIYSSHVLGPAGREVKATWRLVTGQLCIGGHYGGDMLGEEQWAWLKGQLRAAQLHSHIIVSTVQVFTSCPIAESWGHFPAARRRLLQLLEATRPRGTMFISGDVHLAELISGIPPAPAIVEIEGNAKRHAPEREVLEVTSSGLTHSCAGRYGTTLCRTMLNHWNTHRPRAEAYYAWQNFGSARIDWGGCEEGCDGNGSKADVCAATATFNVHDAHGNIVLSTQRSSCRRWSLGEEGIDSVISVLEHGQCAQNRAFVASVAVIAFVVISSLARLVRRKSKKLD
;
A
#
# COMPACT_ATOMS: atom_id res chain seq x y z
N MET A 1 -24.29 -1.28 4.66
CA MET A 1 -23.95 -0.07 3.86
C MET A 1 -24.58 1.18 4.43
N ASP A 2 -25.90 1.19 4.66
CA ASP A 2 -26.59 2.37 5.21
C ASP A 2 -26.03 2.86 6.54
N GLU A 3 -25.65 1.95 7.45
CA GLU A 3 -25.05 2.33 8.73
C GLU A 3 -23.73 3.10 8.58
N PHE A 4 -22.86 2.68 7.66
CA PHE A 4 -21.62 3.41 7.38
C PHE A 4 -21.91 4.79 6.81
N LEU A 5 -22.85 4.88 5.86
CA LEU A 5 -23.24 6.15 5.25
C LEU A 5 -23.89 7.09 6.27
N ASN A 6 -24.64 6.56 7.24
CA ASN A 6 -25.16 7.33 8.37
C ASN A 6 -24.04 7.82 9.28
N PHE A 7 -23.07 6.95 9.62
CA PHE A 7 -21.92 7.29 10.45
C PHE A 7 -21.10 8.45 9.88
N ILE A 8 -20.85 8.47 8.56
CA ILE A 8 -20.12 9.56 7.91
C ILE A 8 -21.00 10.79 7.59
N GLY A 9 -22.27 10.80 8.01
CA GLY A 9 -23.19 11.93 7.78
C GLY A 9 -23.63 12.11 6.32
N ALA A 10 -23.61 11.04 5.50
CA ALA A 10 -24.04 11.12 4.11
C ALA A 10 -25.56 11.38 4.01
N SER A 11 -25.95 12.26 3.09
CA SER A 11 -27.35 12.63 2.89
C SER A 11 -28.24 11.42 2.55
N LYS A 12 -29.55 11.54 2.78
CA LYS A 12 -30.51 10.47 2.42
C LYS A 12 -30.57 10.22 0.91
N GLY A 13 -30.27 11.24 0.10
CA GLY A 13 -30.21 11.15 -1.37
C GLY A 13 -28.83 10.81 -1.93
N ASP A 14 -27.88 10.38 -1.09
CA ASP A 14 -26.52 10.06 -1.55
C ASP A 14 -26.54 8.89 -2.54
N PRO A 15 -25.97 9.04 -3.76
CA PRO A 15 -26.04 8.01 -4.80
C PRO A 15 -25.37 6.70 -4.38
N ARG A 16 -24.45 6.71 -3.41
CA ARG A 16 -23.82 5.49 -2.86
C ARG A 16 -24.82 4.56 -2.17
N ARG A 17 -25.99 5.06 -1.75
CA ARG A 17 -27.06 4.23 -1.16
C ARG A 17 -27.74 3.32 -2.17
N GLN A 18 -27.58 3.58 -3.48
CA GLN A 18 -28.20 2.80 -4.56
C GLN A 18 -27.24 1.77 -5.18
N GLN A 19 -25.97 1.76 -4.77
CA GLN A 19 -24.95 0.86 -5.30
C GLN A 19 -24.92 -0.44 -4.48
N ASN A 20 -24.28 -1.50 -5.00
CA ASN A 20 -24.11 -2.74 -4.22
C ASN A 20 -22.92 -2.69 -3.23
N ALA A 21 -22.08 -1.66 -3.33
CA ALA A 21 -20.93 -1.43 -2.45
C ALA A 21 -20.62 0.07 -2.34
N ILE A 22 -19.77 0.45 -1.38
CA ILE A 22 -19.40 1.85 -1.15
C ILE A 22 -18.16 2.20 -1.96
N TYR A 23 -18.38 2.83 -3.11
CA TYR A 23 -17.32 3.44 -3.90
C TYR A 23 -17.79 4.76 -4.50
N SER A 24 -16.87 5.70 -4.64
CA SER A 24 -17.15 6.99 -5.27
C SER A 24 -15.89 7.51 -5.93
N SER A 25 -16.09 8.44 -6.85
CA SER A 25 -15.02 9.22 -7.43
C SER A 25 -15.31 10.71 -7.25
N HIS A 26 -14.26 11.47 -6.97
CA HIS A 26 -14.34 12.92 -6.80
C HIS A 26 -13.28 13.56 -7.66
N VAL A 27 -13.69 14.50 -8.50
CA VAL A 27 -12.78 15.32 -9.30
C VAL A 27 -12.48 16.57 -8.50
N LEU A 28 -11.19 16.83 -8.26
CA LEU A 28 -10.69 17.96 -7.50
C LEU A 28 -9.80 18.82 -8.41
N GLY A 29 -9.86 20.14 -8.24
CA GLY A 29 -9.02 21.08 -8.99
C GLY A 29 -9.77 21.82 -10.10
N PRO A 30 -9.13 22.82 -10.72
CA PRO A 30 -9.71 23.58 -11.82
C PRO A 30 -9.76 22.75 -13.10
N ALA A 31 -10.69 23.07 -14.00
CA ALA A 31 -10.84 22.39 -15.29
C ALA A 31 -9.49 22.31 -16.06
N GLY A 32 -9.12 21.11 -16.51
CA GLY A 32 -7.83 20.84 -17.15
C GLY A 32 -6.65 20.60 -16.20
N ARG A 33 -6.88 20.58 -14.88
CA ARG A 33 -5.88 20.25 -13.84
C ARG A 33 -6.56 19.46 -12.74
N GLU A 34 -7.15 18.35 -13.12
CA GLU A 34 -8.07 17.62 -12.27
C GLU A 34 -7.40 16.36 -11.67
N VAL A 35 -7.62 16.15 -10.37
CA VAL A 35 -7.24 14.94 -9.63
C VAL A 35 -8.49 14.16 -9.32
N LYS A 36 -8.49 12.87 -9.65
CA LYS A 36 -9.60 11.99 -9.29
C LYS A 36 -9.25 11.09 -8.13
N ALA A 37 -9.94 11.27 -7.01
CA ALA A 37 -9.85 10.40 -5.85
C ALA A 37 -10.94 9.33 -5.92
N THR A 38 -10.56 8.06 -5.92
CA THR A 38 -11.49 6.90 -5.95
C THR A 38 -11.45 6.16 -4.62
N TRP A 39 -12.59 5.91 -3.97
CA TRP A 39 -12.65 5.30 -2.62
C TRP A 39 -13.24 3.89 -2.66
N ARG A 40 -12.90 3.05 -1.68
CA ARG A 40 -13.49 1.72 -1.43
C ARG A 40 -13.58 1.45 0.08
N LEU A 41 -14.57 0.65 0.50
CA LEU A 41 -14.62 -0.07 1.78
C LEU A 41 -14.68 -1.59 1.49
N VAL A 42 -13.87 -2.40 2.17
CA VAL A 42 -13.98 -3.88 2.13
C VAL A 42 -14.40 -4.38 3.49
N THR A 43 -15.36 -5.29 3.49
CA THR A 43 -15.66 -6.16 4.62
C THR A 43 -15.40 -7.60 4.16
N GLY A 44 -14.21 -8.11 4.46
CA GLY A 44 -13.82 -9.50 4.24
C GLY A 44 -13.22 -10.06 5.52
N GLN A 45 -13.77 -11.18 6.01
CA GLN A 45 -13.39 -11.78 7.29
C GLN A 45 -11.94 -12.31 7.29
N LEU A 46 -11.19 -11.90 8.33
CA LEU A 46 -10.00 -12.52 8.93
C LEU A 46 -9.62 -13.92 8.40
N CYS A 47 -8.50 -14.05 7.68
CA CYS A 47 -7.63 -15.24 7.71
C CYS A 47 -6.20 -14.90 7.26
N ILE A 48 -5.25 -14.93 8.19
CA ILE A 48 -3.83 -14.67 7.94
C ILE A 48 -3.23 -15.78 7.08
N GLY A 49 -2.66 -15.45 5.91
CA GLY A 49 -1.74 -16.33 5.18
C GLY A 49 -2.32 -17.30 4.14
N GLY A 50 -3.56 -17.10 3.65
CA GLY A 50 -4.15 -17.88 2.56
C GLY A 50 -4.27 -17.12 1.23
N HIS A 51 -4.24 -17.85 0.09
CA HIS A 51 -4.65 -17.31 -1.21
C HIS A 51 -6.15 -17.53 -1.42
N TYR A 52 -6.89 -16.46 -1.71
CA TYR A 52 -8.32 -16.51 -1.98
C TYR A 52 -8.59 -16.61 -3.48
N GLY A 53 -9.58 -17.44 -3.87
CA GLY A 53 -10.19 -17.41 -5.22
C GLY A 53 -11.25 -16.32 -5.39
N GLY A 54 -11.45 -15.49 -4.38
CA GLY A 54 -12.41 -14.39 -4.38
C GLY A 54 -11.93 -13.19 -5.21
N ASP A 55 -12.88 -12.30 -5.52
CA ASP A 55 -12.59 -11.02 -6.15
C ASP A 55 -12.63 -9.88 -5.12
N MET A 56 -11.82 -8.85 -5.35
CA MET A 56 -11.86 -7.65 -4.54
C MET A 56 -13.09 -6.82 -4.91
N LEU A 57 -13.25 -6.44 -6.19
CA LEU A 57 -14.19 -5.36 -6.53
C LEU A 57 -15.60 -5.87 -6.89
N GLY A 58 -15.72 -7.04 -7.49
CA GLY A 58 -16.95 -7.48 -8.17
C GLY A 58 -17.10 -6.79 -9.53
N GLU A 59 -17.84 -7.43 -10.44
CA GLU A 59 -17.90 -7.01 -11.86
C GLU A 59 -18.41 -5.58 -12.07
N GLU A 60 -19.42 -5.16 -11.30
CA GLU A 60 -19.99 -3.81 -11.37
C GLU A 60 -18.93 -2.74 -11.03
N GLN A 61 -18.19 -2.96 -9.94
CA GLN A 61 -17.15 -2.02 -9.51
C GLN A 61 -15.93 -2.07 -10.45
N TRP A 62 -15.59 -3.22 -11.04
CA TRP A 62 -14.56 -3.31 -12.08
C TRP A 62 -14.92 -2.50 -13.32
N ALA A 63 -16.16 -2.62 -13.81
CA ALA A 63 -16.65 -1.84 -14.94
C ALA A 63 -16.63 -0.35 -14.62
N TRP A 64 -17.07 0.03 -13.41
CA TRP A 64 -17.03 1.40 -12.92
C TRP A 64 -15.59 1.95 -12.87
N LEU A 65 -14.64 1.22 -12.27
CA LEU A 65 -13.24 1.61 -12.15
C LEU A 65 -12.59 1.79 -13.53
N LYS A 66 -12.85 0.86 -14.46
CA LYS A 66 -12.40 0.98 -15.85
C LYS A 66 -12.92 2.26 -16.51
N GLY A 67 -14.18 2.62 -16.27
CA GLY A 67 -14.74 3.89 -16.71
C GLY A 67 -14.03 5.09 -16.05
N GLN A 68 -13.67 4.97 -14.77
CA GLN A 68 -13.00 6.05 -14.05
C GLN A 68 -11.58 6.34 -14.58
N LEU A 69 -10.83 5.30 -14.95
CA LEU A 69 -9.44 5.39 -15.41
C LEU A 69 -9.31 5.82 -16.89
N ARG A 70 -10.36 5.64 -17.69
CA ARG A 70 -10.40 6.04 -19.11
C ARG A 70 -10.76 7.52 -19.33
N ALA A 71 -11.05 8.26 -18.28
CA ALA A 71 -11.42 9.68 -18.38
C ALA A 71 -10.21 10.51 -18.83
N ALA A 72 -10.09 10.71 -20.14
CA ALA A 72 -8.93 11.28 -20.83
C ALA A 72 -8.56 12.72 -20.44
N GLN A 73 -9.44 13.41 -19.70
CA GLN A 73 -9.26 14.79 -19.25
C GLN A 73 -8.50 14.90 -17.92
N LEU A 74 -8.26 13.78 -17.23
CA LEU A 74 -7.60 13.78 -15.93
C LEU A 74 -6.10 13.62 -16.07
N HIS A 75 -5.37 14.52 -15.41
CA HIS A 75 -3.92 14.57 -15.51
C HIS A 75 -3.21 13.77 -14.42
N SER A 76 -3.91 13.45 -13.32
CA SER A 76 -3.40 12.61 -12.22
C SER A 76 -4.52 11.80 -11.56
N HIS A 77 -4.18 10.61 -11.07
CA HIS A 77 -5.13 9.66 -10.49
C HIS A 77 -4.69 9.26 -9.08
N ILE A 78 -5.55 9.49 -8.08
CA ILE A 78 -5.33 9.01 -6.71
C ILE A 78 -6.33 7.89 -6.44
N ILE A 79 -5.84 6.67 -6.28
CA ILE A 79 -6.66 5.50 -6.00
C ILE A 79 -6.56 5.19 -4.52
N VAL A 80 -7.66 5.31 -3.80
CA VAL A 80 -7.74 5.00 -2.37
C VAL A 80 -8.27 3.57 -2.22
N SER A 81 -7.48 2.74 -1.57
CA SER A 81 -7.82 1.36 -1.20
C SER A 81 -7.88 1.25 0.32
N THR A 82 -8.82 0.50 0.90
CA THR A 82 -8.83 0.31 2.36
C THR A 82 -7.61 -0.42 2.88
N VAL A 83 -7.20 -1.43 2.12
CA VAL A 83 -6.08 -2.32 2.43
C VAL A 83 -4.96 -2.10 1.44
N GLN A 84 -3.75 -2.50 1.82
CA GLN A 84 -2.57 -2.28 1.00
C GLN A 84 -2.66 -3.02 -0.35
N VAL A 85 -2.28 -2.35 -1.43
CA VAL A 85 -2.33 -2.91 -2.80
C VAL A 85 -1.04 -3.64 -3.12
N PHE A 86 0.10 -3.01 -2.82
CA PHE A 86 1.40 -3.44 -3.30
C PHE A 86 2.26 -4.13 -2.25
N THR A 87 1.79 -4.25 -1.01
CA THR A 87 2.54 -4.90 0.08
C THR A 87 2.91 -6.35 -0.25
N SER A 88 4.05 -6.77 0.27
CA SER A 88 4.48 -8.17 0.37
C SER A 88 4.32 -8.73 1.78
N CYS A 89 3.83 -7.93 2.74
CA CYS A 89 3.57 -8.38 4.10
C CYS A 89 2.26 -9.18 4.16
N PRO A 90 2.30 -10.44 4.64
CA PRO A 90 1.11 -11.31 4.71
C PRO A 90 0.39 -11.24 6.06
N ILE A 91 0.79 -10.35 6.97
CA ILE A 91 0.27 -10.31 8.35
C ILE A 91 -1.12 -9.68 8.41
N ALA A 92 -1.37 -8.66 7.58
CA ALA A 92 -2.62 -7.93 7.52
C ALA A 92 -3.29 -8.12 6.17
N GLU A 93 -4.62 -7.97 6.12
CA GLU A 93 -5.37 -8.11 4.88
C GLU A 93 -4.81 -7.16 3.81
N SER A 94 -4.71 -7.68 2.58
CA SER A 94 -4.15 -6.93 1.46
C SER A 94 -4.55 -7.56 0.14
N TRP A 95 -4.38 -6.82 -0.95
CA TRP A 95 -4.54 -7.35 -2.30
C TRP A 95 -3.57 -8.51 -2.61
N GLY A 96 -2.49 -8.67 -1.84
CA GLY A 96 -1.59 -9.83 -1.93
C GLY A 96 -2.30 -11.16 -1.65
N HIS A 97 -3.39 -11.14 -0.88
CA HIS A 97 -4.18 -12.35 -0.61
C HIS A 97 -5.13 -12.71 -1.76
N PHE A 98 -5.39 -11.78 -2.69
CA PHE A 98 -6.29 -11.94 -3.84
C PHE A 98 -5.51 -11.80 -5.15
N PRO A 99 -4.60 -12.74 -5.48
CA PRO A 99 -3.65 -12.58 -6.59
C PRO A 99 -4.34 -12.39 -7.95
N ALA A 100 -5.49 -13.04 -8.18
CA ALA A 100 -6.27 -12.85 -9.41
C ALA A 100 -6.84 -11.42 -9.52
N ALA A 101 -7.43 -10.89 -8.44
CA ALA A 101 -7.96 -9.53 -8.42
C ALA A 101 -6.84 -8.48 -8.55
N ARG A 102 -5.70 -8.70 -7.90
CA ARG A 102 -4.51 -7.85 -8.01
C ARG A 102 -3.94 -7.86 -9.43
N ARG A 103 -3.84 -9.03 -10.06
CA ARG A 103 -3.44 -9.16 -11.48
C ARG A 103 -4.39 -8.37 -12.39
N ARG A 104 -5.70 -8.51 -12.19
CA ARG A 104 -6.73 -7.78 -12.93
C ARG A 104 -6.60 -6.26 -12.75
N LEU A 105 -6.28 -5.78 -11.55
CA LEU A 105 -6.01 -4.36 -11.30
C LEU A 105 -4.82 -3.87 -12.14
N LEU A 106 -3.71 -4.61 -12.10
CA LEU A 106 -2.49 -4.24 -12.82
C LEU A 106 -2.71 -4.25 -14.33
N GLN A 107 -3.39 -5.26 -14.86
CA GLN A 107 -3.77 -5.33 -16.27
C GLN A 107 -4.69 -4.17 -16.66
N LEU A 108 -5.63 -3.77 -15.79
CA LEU A 108 -6.49 -2.62 -16.04
C LEU A 108 -5.70 -1.32 -16.10
N LEU A 109 -4.75 -1.11 -15.18
CA LEU A 109 -3.86 0.06 -15.19
C LEU A 109 -2.98 0.08 -16.44
N GLU A 110 -2.43 -1.06 -16.85
CA GLU A 110 -1.63 -1.17 -18.07
C GLU A 110 -2.47 -0.91 -19.33
N ALA A 111 -3.71 -1.39 -19.36
CA ALA A 111 -4.62 -1.19 -20.50
C ALA A 111 -5.15 0.25 -20.60
N THR A 112 -5.25 0.97 -19.48
CA THR A 112 -5.81 2.34 -19.44
C THR A 112 -4.73 3.42 -19.38
N ARG A 113 -3.52 3.07 -18.95
CA ARG A 113 -2.35 3.95 -18.80
C ARG A 113 -2.67 5.31 -18.15
N PRO A 114 -3.34 5.32 -16.99
CA PRO A 114 -3.67 6.56 -16.28
C PRO A 114 -2.40 7.35 -15.97
N ARG A 115 -2.45 8.66 -16.14
CA ARG A 115 -1.34 9.56 -15.78
C ARG A 115 -1.29 9.78 -14.28
N GLY A 116 -0.08 9.96 -13.75
CA GLY A 116 0.19 10.36 -12.37
C GLY A 116 -0.57 9.52 -11.34
N THR A 117 -0.45 8.20 -11.46
CA THR A 117 -1.20 7.27 -10.62
C THR A 117 -0.49 7.04 -9.29
N MET A 118 -1.18 7.35 -8.21
CA MET A 118 -0.73 7.12 -6.83
C MET A 118 -1.81 6.39 -6.05
N PHE A 119 -1.40 5.55 -5.12
CA PHE A 119 -2.28 4.82 -4.23
C PHE A 119 -2.18 5.32 -2.80
N ILE A 120 -3.31 5.33 -2.10
CA ILE A 120 -3.37 5.59 -0.66
C ILE A 120 -4.07 4.40 0.00
N SER A 121 -3.52 3.93 1.12
CA SER A 121 -4.09 2.79 1.84
C SER A 121 -4.05 2.87 3.37
N GLY A 122 -4.74 1.92 4.01
CA GLY A 122 -4.93 1.86 5.46
C GLY A 122 -4.90 0.44 6.04
N ASP A 123 -5.75 0.19 7.04
CA ASP A 123 -5.99 -1.10 7.75
C ASP A 123 -4.86 -1.61 8.67
N VAL A 124 -3.60 -1.38 8.30
CA VAL A 124 -2.45 -2.03 8.94
C VAL A 124 -1.94 -1.38 10.25
N HIS A 125 -2.57 -0.30 10.72
CA HIS A 125 -2.20 0.44 11.94
C HIS A 125 -0.73 0.89 12.00
N LEU A 126 -0.17 1.24 10.86
CA LEU A 126 1.15 1.83 10.70
C LEU A 126 1.13 2.76 9.49
N ALA A 127 2.25 3.42 9.24
CA ALA A 127 2.49 4.10 7.98
C ALA A 127 3.66 3.50 7.22
N GLU A 128 3.59 3.57 5.90
CA GLU A 128 4.55 2.91 5.01
C GLU A 128 4.59 3.59 3.64
N LEU A 129 5.78 3.69 3.05
CA LEU A 129 5.96 4.05 1.64
C LEU A 129 6.25 2.77 0.84
N ILE A 130 5.55 2.59 -0.26
CA ILE A 130 5.59 1.36 -1.05
C ILE A 130 5.89 1.73 -2.51
N SER A 131 6.92 1.11 -3.08
CA SER A 131 7.38 1.34 -4.46
C SER A 131 6.97 0.24 -5.46
N GLY A 132 6.13 -0.70 -5.03
CA GLY A 132 5.73 -1.87 -5.81
C GLY A 132 6.60 -3.12 -5.59
N ILE A 133 6.37 -4.15 -6.41
CA ILE A 133 7.07 -5.46 -6.47
C ILE A 133 7.39 -5.70 -7.98
N PRO A 134 8.45 -6.39 -8.43
CA PRO A 134 9.50 -7.22 -7.76
C PRO A 134 10.59 -6.38 -7.08
N PRO A 135 11.48 -6.96 -6.25
CA PRO A 135 12.67 -6.24 -5.79
C PRO A 135 13.54 -5.81 -6.98
N ALA A 136 14.15 -4.63 -6.90
CA ALA A 136 15.33 -4.36 -7.71
C ALA A 136 16.43 -5.30 -7.20
N PRO A 137 17.32 -5.84 -8.06
CA PRO A 137 18.49 -6.53 -7.57
C PRO A 137 19.23 -5.59 -6.61
N ALA A 138 19.42 -6.05 -5.37
CA ALA A 138 19.92 -5.22 -4.27
C ALA A 138 21.38 -4.76 -4.46
N ILE A 139 22.04 -5.14 -5.56
CA ILE A 139 23.42 -4.81 -5.86
C ILE A 139 23.55 -4.73 -7.38
N VAL A 140 23.87 -3.54 -7.91
CA VAL A 140 24.59 -3.46 -9.19
C VAL A 140 26.06 -3.56 -8.81
N GLU A 141 26.68 -4.72 -9.00
CA GLU A 141 28.14 -4.80 -8.98
C GLU A 141 28.62 -4.03 -10.22
N ILE A 142 29.01 -2.77 -10.02
CA ILE A 142 29.84 -2.09 -11.00
C ILE A 142 31.28 -2.44 -10.63
N GLU A 143 31.97 -3.10 -11.55
CA GLU A 143 33.42 -3.25 -11.50
C GLU A 143 34.06 -1.88 -11.21
N GLY A 144 34.76 -1.79 -10.08
CA GLY A 144 35.47 -0.58 -9.66
C GLY A 144 34.82 0.12 -8.47
N ASN A 145 35.37 -0.14 -7.27
CA ASN A 145 35.39 0.60 -5.99
C ASN A 145 34.45 1.80 -5.71
N ALA A 146 33.24 1.85 -6.27
CA ALA A 146 32.25 2.87 -6.00
C ALA A 146 30.91 2.19 -5.69
N LYS A 147 30.63 2.00 -4.39
CA LYS A 147 29.30 1.60 -3.91
C LYS A 147 28.30 2.72 -4.22
N ARG A 148 27.76 2.77 -5.45
CA ARG A 148 26.60 3.62 -5.74
C ARG A 148 25.35 2.89 -5.25
N HIS A 149 24.57 3.55 -4.41
CA HIS A 149 23.24 3.06 -4.04
C HIS A 149 22.39 3.03 -5.31
N ALA A 150 21.61 1.96 -5.52
CA ALA A 150 20.60 1.95 -6.57
C ALA A 150 19.67 3.18 -6.39
N PRO A 151 19.24 3.85 -7.47
CA PRO A 151 18.33 4.99 -7.35
C PRO A 151 17.07 4.58 -6.59
N GLU A 152 16.66 5.40 -5.62
CA GLU A 152 15.46 5.19 -4.81
C GLU A 152 14.26 5.03 -5.75
N ARG A 153 13.50 3.94 -5.57
CA ARG A 153 12.36 3.64 -6.46
C ARG A 153 11.23 4.62 -6.25
N GLU A 154 10.54 4.95 -7.33
CA GLU A 154 9.35 5.77 -7.27
C GLU A 154 8.30 5.14 -6.34
N VAL A 155 7.79 5.93 -5.40
CA VAL A 155 6.74 5.49 -4.47
C VAL A 155 5.41 5.48 -5.21
N LEU A 156 4.74 4.33 -5.21
CA LEU A 156 3.46 4.12 -5.88
C LEU A 156 2.29 4.15 -4.88
N GLU A 157 2.54 3.79 -3.63
CA GLU A 157 1.52 3.70 -2.59
C GLU A 157 2.03 4.28 -1.27
N VAL A 158 1.15 5.02 -0.60
CA VAL A 158 1.38 5.58 0.73
C VAL A 158 0.32 5.05 1.67
N THR A 159 0.76 4.31 2.68
CA THR A 159 -0.11 3.81 3.74
C THR A 159 -0.04 4.75 4.94
N SER A 160 -1.19 5.13 5.48
CA SER A 160 -1.29 5.89 6.74
C SER A 160 -2.50 5.40 7.52
N SER A 161 -2.28 4.59 8.55
CA SER A 161 -3.34 3.88 9.28
C SER A 161 -3.25 4.02 10.81
N GLY A 162 -2.38 4.89 11.34
CA GLY A 162 -2.09 4.95 12.78
C GLY A 162 -2.93 5.91 13.60
N LEU A 163 -4.12 6.33 13.17
CA LEU A 163 -4.79 7.50 13.77
C LEU A 163 -5.18 7.29 15.25
N THR A 164 -5.78 6.14 15.58
CA THR A 164 -6.27 5.86 16.94
C THR A 164 -5.36 4.90 17.69
N HIS A 165 -4.74 3.97 17.00
CA HIS A 165 -3.82 2.98 17.56
C HIS A 165 -2.78 2.59 16.52
N SER A 166 -1.68 1.98 16.98
CA SER A 166 -0.57 1.64 16.11
C SER A 166 0.04 0.27 16.42
N CYS A 167 0.75 -0.30 15.46
CA CYS A 167 1.44 -1.57 15.59
C CYS A 167 2.41 -1.58 16.78
N ALA A 168 3.24 -0.53 16.94
CA ALA A 168 4.12 -0.42 18.09
C ALA A 168 3.37 -0.26 19.42
N GLY A 169 2.24 0.46 19.43
CA GLY A 169 1.41 0.61 20.63
C GLY A 169 0.72 -0.69 21.06
N ARG A 170 0.28 -1.51 20.10
CA ARG A 170 -0.45 -2.77 20.38
C ARG A 170 0.47 -3.96 20.65
N TYR A 171 1.53 -4.11 19.86
CA TYR A 171 2.39 -5.30 19.88
C TYR A 171 3.78 -5.06 20.48
N GLY A 172 4.09 -3.81 20.84
CA GLY A 172 5.42 -3.40 21.27
C GLY A 172 6.36 -3.16 20.08
N THR A 173 7.31 -2.25 20.28
CA THR A 173 8.23 -1.79 19.23
C THR A 173 9.07 -2.93 18.65
N THR A 174 9.59 -3.82 19.49
CA THR A 174 10.47 -4.91 19.06
C THR A 174 9.77 -5.87 18.11
N LEU A 175 8.62 -6.40 18.51
CA LEU A 175 7.87 -7.36 17.70
C LEU A 175 7.41 -6.72 16.38
N CYS A 176 6.88 -5.49 16.45
CA CYS A 176 6.45 -4.77 15.27
C CYS A 176 7.60 -4.56 14.28
N ARG A 177 8.77 -4.07 14.75
CA ARG A 177 9.95 -3.86 13.89
C ARG A 177 10.48 -5.18 13.32
N THR A 178 10.53 -6.25 14.10
CA THR A 178 10.98 -7.56 13.63
C THR A 178 10.10 -8.04 12.48
N MET A 179 8.78 -7.94 12.60
CA MET A 179 7.84 -8.30 11.54
C MET A 179 8.04 -7.41 10.30
N LEU A 180 8.03 -6.09 10.46
CA LEU A 180 8.13 -5.15 9.34
C LEU A 180 9.47 -5.22 8.62
N ASN A 181 10.56 -5.52 9.32
CA ASN A 181 11.86 -5.70 8.70
C ASN A 181 11.99 -7.04 7.98
N HIS A 182 11.20 -8.06 8.35
CA HIS A 182 11.20 -9.36 7.68
C HIS A 182 10.54 -9.27 6.29
N TRP A 183 9.38 -8.61 6.18
CA TRP A 183 8.70 -8.37 4.90
C TRP A 183 8.85 -6.92 4.46
N ASN A 184 10.00 -6.58 3.85
CA ASN A 184 10.32 -5.20 3.46
C ASN A 184 10.48 -4.99 1.94
N THR A 185 10.37 -6.05 1.14
CA THR A 185 10.77 -6.06 -0.29
C THR A 185 9.96 -5.12 -1.19
N HIS A 186 8.78 -4.71 -0.73
CA HIS A 186 7.89 -3.79 -1.44
C HIS A 186 8.22 -2.30 -1.19
N ARG A 187 9.09 -2.02 -0.20
CA ARG A 187 9.49 -0.66 0.17
C ARG A 187 10.65 -0.17 -0.70
N PRO A 188 10.77 1.15 -0.92
CA PRO A 188 11.96 1.73 -1.57
C PRO A 188 13.24 1.55 -0.75
N ARG A 189 13.11 1.48 0.58
CA ARG A 189 14.17 1.14 1.55
C ARG A 189 13.54 0.46 2.77
N ALA A 190 14.31 -0.37 3.47
CA ALA A 190 13.78 -1.21 4.55
C ALA A 190 13.09 -0.40 5.66
N GLU A 191 13.58 0.81 5.93
CA GLU A 191 13.10 1.71 6.99
C GLU A 191 12.03 2.70 6.51
N ALA A 192 11.45 2.52 5.32
CA ALA A 192 10.38 3.38 4.81
C ALA A 192 9.01 3.11 5.47
N TYR A 193 8.99 3.05 6.80
CA TYR A 193 7.79 2.85 7.60
C TYR A 193 7.83 3.63 8.92
N TYR A 194 6.67 3.83 9.52
CA TYR A 194 6.52 4.43 10.84
C TYR A 194 5.45 3.67 11.64
N ALA A 195 5.87 3.08 12.76
CA ALA A 195 5.05 2.11 13.52
C ALA A 195 4.19 2.72 14.65
N TRP A 196 4.27 4.04 14.85
CA TRP A 196 3.56 4.77 15.90
C TRP A 196 2.33 5.48 15.35
N GLN A 197 1.57 6.14 16.24
CA GLN A 197 0.40 6.91 15.84
C GLN A 197 0.75 7.96 14.79
N ASN A 198 -0.06 8.04 13.74
CA ASN A 198 0.21 8.85 12.58
C ASN A 198 -1.07 9.25 11.83
N PHE A 199 -0.93 10.29 11.00
CA PHE A 199 -1.94 10.69 10.04
C PHE A 199 -1.29 11.19 8.75
N GLY A 200 -2.02 11.07 7.64
CA GLY A 200 -1.54 11.45 6.32
C GLY A 200 -2.02 12.83 5.90
N SER A 201 -1.24 13.50 5.07
CA SER A 201 -1.65 14.69 4.33
C SER A 201 -1.20 14.59 2.88
N ALA A 202 -1.95 15.24 1.98
CA ALA A 202 -1.61 15.34 0.57
C ALA A 202 -1.52 16.82 0.19
N ARG A 203 -0.39 17.22 -0.38
CA ARG A 203 -0.20 18.56 -0.97
C ARG A 203 -0.22 18.41 -2.48
N ILE A 204 -1.25 18.98 -3.12
CA ILE A 204 -1.40 18.97 -4.57
C ILE A 204 -0.90 20.31 -5.11
N ASP A 205 0.06 20.23 -6.03
CA ASP A 205 0.52 21.36 -6.83
C ASP A 205 -0.16 21.31 -8.20
N TRP A 206 -1.01 22.31 -8.45
CA TRP A 206 -1.77 22.46 -9.68
C TRP A 206 -1.00 23.26 -10.76
N GLY A 207 0.17 23.81 -10.47
CA GLY A 207 0.84 24.83 -11.28
C GLY A 207 1.99 24.38 -12.17
N GLY A 208 2.45 23.13 -12.06
CA GLY A 208 3.62 22.63 -12.77
C GLY A 208 3.31 22.00 -14.13
N CYS A 209 4.10 22.32 -15.15
CA CYS A 209 4.17 21.55 -16.38
C CYS A 209 5.57 20.93 -16.44
N GLU A 210 5.63 19.61 -16.59
CA GLU A 210 6.89 18.86 -16.62
C GLU A 210 7.22 18.51 -18.08
N GLU A 211 8.46 18.78 -18.49
CA GLU A 211 8.97 18.35 -19.80
C GLU A 211 9.07 16.82 -19.83
N GLY A 212 8.59 16.19 -20.91
CA GLY A 212 8.79 14.75 -21.15
C GLY A 212 7.72 13.81 -20.58
N CYS A 213 6.60 14.30 -20.04
CA CYS A 213 5.50 13.46 -19.54
C CYS A 213 4.89 12.52 -20.59
N ASP A 214 4.99 12.86 -21.88
CA ASP A 214 4.42 12.08 -22.99
C ASP A 214 5.39 11.06 -23.61
N GLY A 215 6.65 10.97 -23.13
CA GLY A 215 7.61 9.96 -23.57
C GLY A 215 8.09 10.07 -25.04
N ASN A 216 7.51 10.97 -25.83
CA ASN A 216 7.75 11.11 -27.28
C ASN A 216 8.75 12.22 -27.65
N GLY A 217 9.44 12.82 -26.68
CA GLY A 217 10.36 13.94 -26.96
C GLY A 217 9.69 15.21 -27.49
N SER A 218 8.35 15.29 -27.44
CA SER A 218 7.62 16.53 -27.75
C SER A 218 7.82 17.54 -26.62
N LYS A 219 8.22 18.77 -26.98
CA LYS A 219 8.28 19.96 -26.08
C LYS A 219 6.90 20.47 -25.64
N ALA A 220 5.86 19.65 -25.74
CA ALA A 220 4.54 20.04 -25.28
C ALA A 220 4.51 19.84 -23.76
N ASP A 221 4.58 20.94 -23.03
CA ASP A 221 4.42 21.00 -21.59
C ASP A 221 3.08 20.35 -21.18
N VAL A 222 3.15 19.14 -20.60
CA VAL A 222 1.95 18.55 -20.00
C VAL A 222 1.83 19.12 -18.59
N CYS A 223 0.90 20.04 -18.43
CA CYS A 223 0.55 20.58 -17.12
C CYS A 223 -0.28 19.54 -16.37
N ALA A 224 0.37 18.78 -15.49
CA ALA A 224 -0.27 17.76 -14.66
C ALA A 224 -0.18 18.15 -13.19
N ALA A 225 -1.28 17.94 -12.47
CA ALA A 225 -1.30 18.15 -11.03
C ALA A 225 -0.40 17.11 -10.35
N THR A 226 0.64 17.52 -9.67
CA THR A 226 1.51 16.60 -8.93
C THR A 226 1.16 16.63 -7.46
N ALA A 227 1.31 15.51 -6.76
CA ALA A 227 1.05 15.41 -5.34
C ALA A 227 2.31 15.00 -4.58
N THR A 228 2.50 15.61 -3.41
CA THR A 228 3.40 15.10 -2.37
C THR A 228 2.56 14.61 -1.22
N PHE A 229 2.81 13.39 -0.77
CA PHE A 229 2.11 12.80 0.37
C PHE A 229 3.07 12.75 1.56
N ASN A 230 2.58 13.25 2.69
CA ASN A 230 3.30 13.24 3.94
C ASN A 230 2.57 12.36 4.94
N VAL A 231 3.33 11.71 5.79
CA VAL A 231 2.84 11.10 7.02
C VAL A 231 3.43 11.88 8.18
N HIS A 232 2.56 12.23 9.12
CA HIS A 232 2.87 12.97 10.32
C HIS A 232 2.80 12.07 11.54
N ASP A 233 3.64 12.30 12.54
CA ASP A 233 3.46 11.73 13.87
C ASP A 233 2.28 12.41 14.62
N ALA A 234 1.99 11.93 15.83
CA ALA A 234 0.93 12.50 16.68
C ALA A 234 1.15 13.99 17.07
N HIS A 235 2.36 14.53 16.88
CA HIS A 235 2.69 15.93 17.15
C HIS A 235 2.66 16.80 15.88
N GLY A 236 2.40 16.21 14.71
CA GLY A 236 2.37 16.90 13.43
C GLY A 236 3.70 16.94 12.68
N ASN A 237 4.78 16.33 13.20
CA ASN A 237 6.07 16.29 12.52
C ASN A 237 6.02 15.31 11.35
N ILE A 238 6.57 15.69 10.20
CA ILE A 238 6.67 14.80 9.03
C ILE A 238 7.69 13.70 9.34
N VAL A 239 7.24 12.44 9.31
CA VAL A 239 8.07 11.24 9.54
C VAL A 239 8.32 10.43 8.28
N LEU A 240 7.44 10.54 7.29
CA LEU A 240 7.62 10.00 5.94
C LEU A 240 7.10 11.02 4.94
N SER A 241 7.78 11.15 3.80
CA SER A 241 7.35 11.98 2.68
C SER A 241 7.65 11.25 1.39
N THR A 242 6.74 11.32 0.42
CA THR A 242 7.06 10.95 -0.94
C THR A 242 7.92 12.02 -1.60
N GLN A 243 8.59 11.66 -2.69
CA GLN A 243 8.97 12.64 -3.69
C GLN A 243 7.70 13.18 -4.38
N ARG A 244 7.84 14.24 -5.17
CA ARG A 244 6.75 14.76 -6.02
C ARG A 244 6.30 13.63 -6.96
N SER A 245 4.99 13.34 -7.01
CA SER A 245 4.46 12.30 -7.89
C SER A 245 4.76 12.62 -9.35
N SER A 246 5.12 11.62 -10.14
CA SER A 246 5.35 11.77 -11.57
C SER A 246 4.07 12.12 -12.33
N CYS A 247 4.19 12.91 -13.39
CA CYS A 247 3.13 13.12 -14.38
C CYS A 247 3.01 11.97 -15.41
N ARG A 248 3.94 10.99 -15.38
CA ARG A 248 4.04 9.95 -16.41
C ARG A 248 2.80 9.07 -16.43
N ARG A 249 2.53 8.51 -17.61
CA ARG A 249 1.55 7.43 -17.76
C ARG A 249 2.04 6.19 -17.05
N TRP A 250 1.12 5.49 -16.39
CA TRP A 250 1.37 4.15 -15.86
C TRP A 250 2.03 3.27 -16.94
N SER A 251 3.07 2.55 -16.53
CA SER A 251 3.79 1.59 -17.35
C SER A 251 4.48 0.60 -16.44
N LEU A 252 4.07 -0.65 -16.51
CA LEU A 252 4.75 -1.77 -15.85
C LEU A 252 5.17 -2.86 -16.85
N GLY A 253 4.44 -2.98 -17.96
CA GLY A 253 4.63 -4.04 -18.97
C GLY A 253 4.19 -5.43 -18.48
N GLU A 254 3.95 -6.38 -19.39
CA GLU A 254 3.48 -7.73 -19.02
C GLU A 254 4.49 -8.47 -18.13
N GLU A 255 5.79 -8.41 -18.46
CA GLU A 255 6.85 -9.02 -17.64
C GLU A 255 6.89 -8.44 -16.22
N GLY A 256 6.64 -7.14 -16.07
CA GLY A 256 6.57 -6.48 -14.77
C GLY A 256 5.36 -6.95 -13.97
N ILE A 257 4.21 -7.14 -14.62
CA ILE A 257 3.00 -7.70 -13.99
C ILE A 257 3.27 -9.12 -13.49
N ASP A 258 3.85 -9.99 -14.33
CA ASP A 258 4.15 -11.38 -13.95
C ASP A 258 5.21 -11.47 -12.84
N SER A 259 6.17 -10.54 -12.83
CA SER A 259 7.15 -10.44 -11.76
C SER A 259 6.53 -10.04 -10.42
N VAL A 260 5.56 -9.12 -10.41
CA VAL A 260 4.78 -8.76 -9.19
C VAL A 260 4.08 -9.98 -8.60
N ILE A 261 3.51 -10.81 -9.48
CA ILE A 261 2.72 -11.98 -9.10
C ILE A 261 3.63 -13.10 -8.59
N SER A 262 4.68 -13.44 -9.34
CA SER A 262 5.53 -14.61 -9.04
C SER A 262 6.27 -14.51 -7.70
N VAL A 263 6.72 -13.30 -7.33
CA VAL A 263 7.37 -13.02 -6.03
C VAL A 263 6.44 -13.35 -4.86
N LEU A 264 5.14 -13.19 -5.02
CA LEU A 264 4.16 -13.43 -3.96
C LEU A 264 3.75 -14.91 -3.90
N GLU A 265 3.56 -15.56 -5.04
CA GLU A 265 3.18 -16.99 -5.11
C GLU A 265 4.29 -17.92 -4.57
N HIS A 266 5.57 -17.62 -4.86
CA HIS A 266 6.70 -18.50 -4.48
C HIS A 266 7.48 -17.99 -3.26
N GLY A 267 7.63 -16.67 -3.10
CA GLY A 267 8.46 -16.08 -2.03
C GLY A 267 7.78 -16.06 -0.67
N GLN A 268 6.47 -15.79 -0.61
CA GLN A 268 5.75 -15.67 0.67
C GLN A 268 5.57 -17.02 1.36
N CYS A 269 5.31 -18.11 0.63
CA CYS A 269 5.09 -19.42 1.24
C CYS A 269 6.35 -19.94 1.98
N ALA A 270 7.53 -19.80 1.37
CA ALA A 270 8.79 -20.21 1.99
C ALA A 270 9.19 -19.31 3.18
N GLN A 271 9.07 -17.99 3.04
CA GLN A 271 9.36 -17.03 4.12
C GLN A 271 8.40 -17.19 5.31
N ASN A 272 7.11 -17.41 5.05
CA ASN A 272 6.10 -17.62 6.08
C ASN A 272 6.37 -18.90 6.88
N ARG A 273 6.77 -20.01 6.23
CA ARG A 273 7.14 -21.25 6.93
C ARG A 273 8.34 -21.05 7.86
N ALA A 274 9.37 -20.34 7.40
CA ALA A 274 10.57 -20.06 8.20
C ALA A 274 10.27 -19.14 9.39
N PHE A 275 9.46 -18.09 9.20
CA PHE A 275 9.08 -17.17 10.26
C PHE A 275 8.17 -17.84 11.31
N VAL A 276 7.14 -18.57 10.88
CA VAL A 276 6.23 -19.29 11.79
C VAL A 276 7.00 -20.32 12.61
N ALA A 277 7.92 -21.07 12.00
CA ALA A 277 8.79 -22.00 12.73
C ALA A 277 9.64 -21.27 13.78
N SER A 278 10.22 -20.12 13.43
CA SER A 278 11.06 -19.33 14.34
C SER A 278 10.27 -18.78 15.53
N VAL A 279 9.06 -18.23 15.29
CA VAL A 279 8.18 -17.74 16.37
C VAL A 279 7.69 -18.87 17.25
N ALA A 280 7.34 -20.03 16.67
CA ALA A 280 6.92 -21.20 17.44
C ALA A 280 8.04 -21.73 18.36
N VAL A 281 9.29 -21.77 17.87
CA VAL A 281 10.45 -22.16 18.67
C VAL A 281 10.68 -21.18 19.82
N ILE A 282 10.62 -19.87 19.56
CA ILE A 282 10.79 -18.84 20.60
C ILE A 282 9.69 -18.94 21.65
N ALA A 283 8.42 -19.07 21.23
CA ALA A 283 7.29 -19.24 22.14
C ALA A 283 7.44 -20.50 22.99
N PHE A 284 7.85 -21.63 22.39
CA PHE A 284 8.10 -22.87 23.11
C PHE A 284 9.23 -22.73 24.15
N VAL A 285 10.33 -22.07 23.80
CA VAL A 285 11.45 -21.82 24.73
C VAL A 285 11.04 -20.92 25.89
N VAL A 286 10.28 -19.86 25.63
CA VAL A 286 9.80 -18.91 26.65
C VAL A 286 8.81 -19.61 27.60
N ILE A 287 7.81 -20.32 27.05
CA ILE A 287 6.83 -21.08 27.84
C ILE A 287 7.54 -22.15 28.68
N SER A 288 8.49 -22.89 28.08
CA SER A 288 9.27 -23.91 28.79
C SER A 288 10.15 -23.33 29.90
N SER A 289 10.66 -22.12 29.73
CA SER A 289 11.49 -21.43 30.71
C SER A 289 10.64 -20.88 31.86
N LEU A 290 9.49 -20.28 31.55
CA LEU A 290 8.50 -19.84 32.54
C LEU A 290 7.95 -21.02 33.36
N ALA A 291 7.61 -22.13 32.71
CA ALA A 291 7.16 -23.35 33.39
C ALA A 291 8.24 -23.91 34.34
N ARG A 292 9.52 -23.88 33.94
CA ARG A 292 10.65 -24.25 34.80
C ARG A 292 10.81 -23.30 35.99
N LEU A 293 10.62 -22.00 35.78
CA LEU A 293 10.71 -20.98 36.83
C LEU A 293 9.59 -21.15 37.87
N VAL A 294 8.35 -21.39 37.42
CA VAL A 294 7.20 -21.65 38.28
C VAL A 294 7.41 -22.92 39.11
N ARG A 295 7.86 -24.03 38.49
CA ARG A 295 8.19 -25.27 39.22
C ARG A 295 9.29 -25.07 40.27
N ARG A 296 10.31 -24.26 39.96
CA ARG A 296 11.40 -23.93 40.92
C ARG A 296 10.91 -23.07 42.09
N LYS A 297 9.97 -22.15 41.87
CA LYS A 297 9.37 -21.36 42.95
C LYS A 297 8.45 -22.21 43.83
N SER A 298 7.66 -23.12 43.25
CA SER A 298 6.82 -24.05 44.00
C SER A 298 7.63 -24.94 44.94
N LYS A 299 8.77 -25.48 44.48
CA LYS A 299 9.66 -26.32 45.30
C LYS A 299 10.43 -25.57 46.40
N LYS A 300 10.35 -24.24 46.48
CA LYS A 300 10.97 -23.42 47.54
C LYS A 300 9.97 -22.98 48.61
N LEU A 301 8.69 -23.30 48.43
CA LEU A 301 7.58 -22.96 49.34
C LEU A 301 7.09 -24.18 50.14
N ASP A 302 7.62 -25.36 49.85
CA ASP A 302 7.55 -26.59 50.67
C ASP A 302 8.87 -26.77 51.43
#